data_AF-A0A921MPJ2-F1
#
_entry.id   AF-A0A921MPJ2-F1
#
_cell.length_a   1.000
_cell.length_b   1.000
_cell.length_c   1.000
_cell.angle_alpha   90.00
_cell.angle_beta   90.00
_cell.angle_gamma   90.00
#
_symmetry.space_group_name_H-M   'P 1'
#
loop_
_entity.id
_entity.type
_entity.pdbx_description
1 polymer ?
#
loop_
_entity_poly.entity_id
_entity_poly.type
_entity_poly.pdbx_seq_one_letter_code
_entity_poly.pdbx_strand_id
1 'polypeptide(L)' 'MPKNPNIKKVLVLGSGPIVIGQAAEFDYAGTQACRALKEEGLEVVLVNSNPATIMTDKAMADKVYIEPLNL' A
#
# COMPACT_ATOMS: atom_id res chain seq x y z
N MET A 1 -0.98 -14.20 17.32
CA MET A 1 -1.99 -15.03 16.61
C MET A 1 -1.43 -15.38 15.24
N PRO A 2 -1.69 -16.58 14.70
CA PRO A 2 -1.24 -16.96 13.36
C PRO A 2 -2.02 -16.22 12.26
N LYS A 3 -1.48 -16.23 11.03
CA LYS A 3 -2.12 -15.69 9.83
C LYS A 3 -3.51 -16.31 9.59
N ASN A 4 -4.50 -15.49 9.23
CA ASN A 4 -5.82 -15.97 8.83
C ASN A 4 -5.76 -16.64 7.44
N PRO A 5 -6.05 -17.95 7.31
CA PRO A 5 -5.90 -18.67 6.05
C PRO A 5 -6.96 -18.28 4.99
N ASN A 6 -8.07 -17.66 5.38
CA ASN A 6 -9.17 -17.30 4.49
C ASN A 6 -8.93 -15.98 3.74
N ILE A 7 -8.01 -15.14 4.23
CA ILE A 7 -7.63 -13.90 3.54
C ILE A 7 -6.55 -14.26 2.53
N LYS A 8 -6.85 -14.03 1.25
CA LYS A 8 -5.93 -14.26 0.13
C LYS A 8 -5.44 -12.98 -0.53
N LYS A 9 -6.21 -11.89 -0.36
CA LYS A 9 -6.01 -10.63 -1.04
C LYS A 9 -6.30 -9.47 -0.09
N VAL A 10 -5.48 -8.43 -0.15
CA VAL A 10 -5.58 -7.24 0.68
C VAL A 10 -5.50 -5.99 -0.21
N LEU A 11 -6.35 -5.01 0.07
CA LEU A 11 -6.23 -3.66 -0.46
C LEU A 11 -5.53 -2.79 0.58
N VAL A 12 -4.38 -2.22 0.21
CA VAL A 12 -3.67 -1.20 0.97
C VAL A 12 -4.15 0.17 0.47
N LEU A 13 -4.57 1.03 1.39
CA LEU A 13 -4.92 2.41 1.10
C LEU A 13 -3.73 3.30 1.46
N GLY A 14 -3.18 4.00 0.47
CA GLY A 14 -2.19 5.04 0.68
C GLY A 14 -2.81 6.30 1.28
N SER A 15 -1.95 7.22 1.70
CA SER A 15 -2.36 8.50 2.31
C SER A 15 -2.75 9.57 1.29
N GLY A 16 -2.37 9.41 0.01
CA GLY A 16 -2.48 10.46 -0.98
C GLY A 16 -1.30 11.44 -0.95
N PRO A 17 -1.46 12.67 -1.46
CA PRO A 17 -0.38 13.66 -1.54
C PRO A 17 0.12 14.08 -0.15
N ILE A 18 1.40 14.45 -0.07
CA ILE A 18 2.00 14.96 1.16
C ILE A 18 1.37 16.30 1.52
N VAL A 19 0.90 16.43 2.76
CA VAL A 19 0.41 17.67 3.36
C VAL A 19 1.02 17.88 4.75
N ILE A 20 0.94 19.09 5.30
CA ILE A 20 1.35 19.35 6.68
C ILE A 20 0.50 18.48 7.61
N GLY A 21 1.17 17.69 8.45
CA GLY A 21 0.53 16.72 9.36
C GLY A 21 0.25 15.34 8.76
N GLN A 22 0.53 15.12 7.47
CA GLN A 22 0.44 13.81 6.83
C GLN A 22 1.46 13.74 5.68
N ALA A 23 2.65 13.20 5.95
CA ALA A 23 3.79 13.29 5.04
C ALA A 23 4.39 11.91 4.72
N ALA A 24 5.72 11.85 4.59
CA ALA A 24 6.46 10.69 4.08
C ALA A 24 6.40 9.46 5.01
N GLU A 25 6.00 9.62 6.26
CA GLU A 25 5.80 8.53 7.20
C GLU A 25 4.83 7.46 6.68
N PHE A 26 3.86 7.87 5.85
CA PHE A 26 2.89 6.95 5.25
C PHE A 26 3.43 6.21 4.02
N ASP A 27 4.37 6.80 3.27
CA ASP A 27 5.09 6.05 2.24
C ASP A 27 5.98 4.98 2.88
N TYR A 28 6.69 5.35 3.95
CA TYR A 28 7.51 4.42 4.72
C TYR A 28 6.67 3.26 5.30
N ALA A 29 5.61 3.57 6.02
CA ALA A 29 4.73 2.55 6.62
C ALA A 29 4.00 1.72 5.55
N GLY A 30 3.53 2.36 4.49
CA GLY A 30 2.85 1.71 3.36
C GLY A 30 3.77 0.75 2.60
N THR A 31 5.02 1.14 2.38
CA THR A 31 6.05 0.27 1.77
C THR A 31 6.32 -0.95 2.64
N GLN A 32 6.47 -0.77 3.95
CA GLN A 32 6.66 -1.90 4.87
C GLN A 32 5.44 -2.84 4.89
N ALA A 33 4.23 -2.28 4.91
CA ALA A 33 3.00 -3.06 4.88
C ALA A 33 2.91 -3.90 3.59
N CYS A 34 3.16 -3.30 2.43
CA CYS A 34 3.14 -4.02 1.15
C CYS A 34 4.15 -5.18 1.15
N ARG A 35 5.38 -4.95 1.62
CA ARG A 35 6.40 -5.99 1.73
C ARG A 35 6.00 -7.12 2.67
N ALA A 36 5.58 -6.80 3.89
CA ALA A 36 5.18 -7.80 4.88
C ALA A 36 4.02 -8.66 4.38
N LEU A 37 3.02 -8.06 3.74
CA LEU A 37 1.87 -8.79 3.19
C LEU A 37 2.29 -9.72 2.04
N LYS A 38 3.21 -9.29 1.17
CA LYS A 38 3.75 -10.13 0.09
C LYS A 38 4.63 -11.26 0.60
N GLU A 39 5.47 -11.01 1.61
CA GLU A 39 6.30 -12.04 2.26
C GLU A 39 5.43 -13.14 2.90
N GLU A 40 4.26 -12.77 3.40
CA GLU A 40 3.24 -13.73 3.87
C GLU A 40 2.51 -14.44 2.73
N GLY A 41 2.74 -14.11 1.46
CA GLY A 41 2.10 -14.72 0.29
C GLY A 41 0.64 -14.29 0.08
N LEU A 42 0.30 -13.05 0.45
CA LEU A 42 -0.99 -12.42 0.12
C LEU A 42 -0.87 -11.66 -1.20
N GLU A 43 -1.94 -11.66 -2.00
CA GLU A 43 -2.06 -10.74 -3.14
C GLU A 43 -2.30 -9.33 -2.61
N VAL A 44 -1.44 -8.38 -2.97
CA VAL A 44 -1.50 -6.99 -2.52
C VAL A 44 -1.93 -6.09 -3.67
N VAL A 45 -3.07 -5.43 -3.47
CA VAL A 45 -3.50 -4.31 -4.29
C VAL A 45 -3.23 -3.03 -3.51
N LEU A 46 -2.64 -2.04 -4.15
CA LEU A 46 -2.41 -0.73 -3.58
C LEU A 46 -3.17 0.32 -4.37
N VAL A 47 -3.78 1.28 -3.68
CA VAL A 47 -4.19 2.56 -4.26
C VAL A 47 -3.54 3.71 -3.51
N ASN A 48 -2.87 4.61 -4.24
CA ASN A 48 -2.33 5.84 -3.68
C ASN A 48 -2.22 6.88 -4.80
N SER A 49 -2.84 8.05 -4.63
CA SER A 49 -2.84 9.10 -5.65
C SER A 49 -1.50 9.85 -5.75
N ASN A 50 -0.55 9.63 -4.83
CA ASN A 50 0.76 10.26 -4.86
C ASN A 50 1.77 9.42 -5.65
N PRO A 51 2.19 9.85 -6.85
CA PRO A 51 3.14 9.09 -7.68
C PRO A 51 4.59 9.13 -7.16
N ALA A 52 4.91 10.03 -6.23
CA ALA A 52 6.25 10.23 -5.69
C ALA A 52 6.49 9.41 -4.42
N THR A 53 6.05 8.15 -4.41
CA THR A 53 6.17 7.25 -3.25
C THR A 53 6.79 5.92 -3.64
N ILE A 54 7.64 5.36 -2.79
CA ILE A 54 8.22 4.03 -3.01
C ILE A 54 7.13 2.96 -3.00
N MET A 55 6.10 3.11 -2.16
CA MET A 55 5.00 2.13 -2.12
C MET A 55 4.28 2.00 -3.46
N THR A 56 4.25 3.04 -4.31
CA THR A 56 3.66 2.98 -5.66
C THR A 56 4.56 2.35 -6.73
N ASP A 57 5.77 1.92 -6.40
CA ASP A 57 6.60 1.17 -7.35
C ASP A 57 5.96 -0.18 -7.69
N LYS A 58 6.07 -0.58 -8.96
CA LYS A 58 5.53 -1.85 -9.48
C LYS A 58 6.04 -3.10 -8.74
N ALA A 59 7.16 -3.00 -8.04
CA ALA A 59 7.70 -4.10 -7.24
C ALA A 59 6.96 -4.31 -5.91
N MET A 60 6.33 -3.25 -5.37
CA MET A 60 5.78 -3.26 -4.01
C MET A 60 4.42 -3.95 -3.89
N ALA A 61 3.58 -3.91 -4.92
CA ALA A 61 2.26 -4.54 -4.92
C ALA A 61 2.03 -5.33 -6.22
N ASP A 62 1.09 -6.28 -6.21
CA ASP A 62 0.71 -7.02 -7.43
C ASP A 62 -0.10 -6.16 -8.40
N LYS A 63 -0.88 -5.22 -7.84
CA LYS A 63 -1.54 -4.16 -8.61
C LYS A 63 -1.39 -2.83 -7.90
N VAL A 64 -0.99 -1.80 -8.64
CA VAL A 64 -0.89 -0.43 -8.14
C VAL A 64 -1.84 0.46 -8.94
N TYR A 65 -2.68 1.19 -8.22
CA TYR A 65 -3.56 2.22 -8.75
C TYR A 65 -3.07 3.58 -8.29
N ILE A 66 -2.60 4.40 -9.24
CA ILE A 66 -2.30 5.82 -8.98
C ILE A 66 -3.54 6.61 -9.38
N GLU A 67 -4.54 6.56 -8.52
CA GLU A 67 -5.88 7.11 -8.76
C GLU A 67 -6.32 7.95 -7.55
N PRO A 68 -7.24 8.93 -7.73
CA PRO A 68 -7.80 9.71 -6.63
C PRO A 68 -8.44 8.83 -5.54
N LEU A 69 -8.27 9.23 -4.27
CA LEU A 69 -8.93 8.59 -3.14
C LEU A 69 -10.24 9.34 -2.82
N ASN A 70 -11.33 9.00 -3.53
CA ASN A 70 -12.64 9.65 -3.39
C ASN A 70 -13.82 8.64 -3.45
N LEU A 71 -15.04 9.16 -3.28
CA LEU A 71 -16.33 8.45 -3.38
C LEU A 71 -17.10 8.92 -4.61
#